data_AF-A0A963AWE2-F1
#
_entry.id   AF-A0A963AWE2-F1
#
_cell.length_a   1.000
_cell.length_b   1.000
_cell.length_c   1.000
_cell.angle_alpha   90.00
_cell.angle_beta   90.00
_cell.angle_gamma   90.00
#
_symmetry.space_group_name_H-M   'P 1'
#
loop_
_entity.id
_entity.type
_entity.pdbx_description
1 polymer ?
#
loop_
_entity_poly.entity_id
_entity_poly.type
_entity_poly.pdbx_seq_one_letter_code
_entity_poly.pdbx_strand_id
1 'polypeptide(L)'
;MLIEQATVPTAWDKRFRYLFERMPFGHKVIALSQWVASQGIVRYLGEWHTHPEDYPHPSGLDRSEWNCLSAKRRDKRSTLAVIVGRKALYIELVPSSGCGTVLTPVE
;
A
#
# COMPACT_ATOMS: atom_id res chain seq x y z
N MET A 1 -0.99 11.03 -10.05
CA MET A 1 -0.44 9.71 -9.69
C MET A 1 -1.24 8.66 -10.45
N LEU A 2 -0.60 7.70 -11.09
CA LEU A 2 -1.25 6.62 -11.83
C LEU A 2 -0.81 5.28 -11.25
N ILE A 3 -1.75 4.36 -11.03
CA ILE A 3 -1.48 3.01 -10.53
C ILE A 3 -1.49 2.05 -11.73
N GLU A 4 -0.31 1.63 -12.17
CA GLU A 4 -0.13 0.68 -13.28
C GLU A 4 -0.39 -0.77 -12.85
N GLN A 5 -0.01 -1.13 -11.62
CA GLN A 5 -0.12 -2.49 -11.11
C GLN A 5 -0.39 -2.50 -9.60
N ALA A 6 -1.28 -3.39 -9.19
CA ALA A 6 -1.46 -3.81 -7.80
C ALA A 6 -1.04 -5.28 -7.68
N THR A 7 -0.10 -5.59 -6.78
CA THR A 7 0.38 -6.97 -6.60
C THR A 7 -0.61 -7.79 -5.80
N VAL A 8 -0.77 -9.06 -6.16
CA VAL A 8 -1.51 -10.05 -5.37
C VAL A 8 -0.58 -10.72 -4.34
N PRO A 9 -1.11 -11.46 -3.35
CA PRO A 9 -0.27 -12.28 -2.49
C PRO A 9 0.67 -13.18 -3.30
N THR A 10 1.93 -13.21 -2.88
CA THR A 10 2.97 -14.07 -3.43
C THR A 10 2.98 -15.43 -2.71
N ALA A 11 3.64 -16.42 -3.31
CA ALA A 11 3.80 -17.75 -2.69
C ALA A 11 4.55 -17.72 -1.35
N TRP A 12 5.26 -16.62 -1.05
CA TRP A 12 6.00 -16.45 0.19
C TRP A 12 5.17 -15.81 1.31
N ASP A 13 4.04 -15.18 0.99
CA ASP A 13 3.20 -14.56 2.01
C ASP A 13 2.52 -15.60 2.89
N LYS A 14 2.42 -15.34 4.20
CA LYS A 14 1.70 -16.25 5.10
C LYS A 14 0.24 -15.84 5.18
N ARG A 15 -0.63 -16.80 4.88
CA ARG A 15 -2.08 -16.59 4.76
C ARG A 15 -2.78 -17.50 5.74
N PHE A 16 -3.32 -16.92 6.80
CA PHE A 16 -4.17 -17.60 7.77
C PHE A 16 -5.60 -17.10 7.63
N ARG A 17 -6.55 -17.80 8.25
CA ARG A 17 -7.97 -17.45 8.18
C ARG A 17 -8.26 -16.01 8.65
N TYR A 18 -7.52 -15.53 9.65
CA TYR A 18 -7.72 -14.22 10.28
C TYR A 18 -6.46 -13.35 10.30
N LEU A 19 -5.40 -13.75 9.59
CA LEU A 19 -4.12 -13.05 9.59
C LEU A 19 -3.47 -13.17 8.22
N PHE A 20 -2.95 -12.06 7.73
CA PHE A 20 -2.10 -12.01 6.55
C PHE A 20 -0.75 -11.40 6.94
N GLU A 21 0.34 -12.09 6.66
CA GLU A 21 1.70 -11.59 6.87
C GLU A 21 2.37 -11.46 5.50
N ARG A 22 2.65 -10.21 5.11
CA ARG A 22 3.33 -9.91 3.85
C ARG A 22 4.82 -10.13 3.98
N MET A 23 5.36 -11.07 3.22
CA MET A 23 6.79 -11.36 3.20
C MET A 23 7.51 -10.46 2.18
N PRO A 24 8.59 -9.76 2.60
CA PRO A 24 9.19 -8.72 1.77
C PRO A 24 9.88 -9.25 0.50
N PHE A 25 10.30 -10.51 0.46
CA PHE A 25 11.11 -11.04 -0.62
C PHE A 25 10.37 -11.04 -1.97
N GLY A 26 9.17 -11.61 -2.04
CA GLY A 26 8.41 -11.71 -3.28
C GLY A 26 8.05 -10.34 -3.86
N HIS A 27 7.53 -9.45 -3.02
CA HIS A 27 7.08 -8.12 -3.46
C HIS A 27 8.23 -7.20 -3.86
N LYS A 28 9.38 -7.27 -3.18
CA LYS A 28 10.57 -6.48 -3.57
C LYS A 28 11.08 -6.87 -4.94
N VAL A 29 11.07 -8.16 -5.29
CA VAL A 29 11.49 -8.64 -6.61
C VAL A 29 10.56 -8.09 -7.70
N ILE A 30 9.24 -8.12 -7.48
CA ILE A 30 8.26 -7.57 -8.44
C ILE A 30 8.45 -6.05 -8.61
N ALA A 31 8.60 -5.31 -7.51
CA ALA A 31 8.79 -3.87 -7.58
C ALA A 31 10.10 -3.50 -8.30
N LEU A 32 11.19 -4.24 -8.05
CA LEU A 32 12.46 -4.03 -8.71
C LEU A 32 12.41 -4.38 -10.20
N SER A 33 11.75 -5.48 -10.57
CA SER A 33 11.62 -5.87 -11.98
C SER A 33 10.85 -4.82 -12.78
N GLN A 34 9.74 -4.29 -12.24
CA GLN A 34 8.97 -3.22 -12.88
C GLN A 34 9.78 -1.92 -13.00
N TRP A 35 10.53 -1.55 -11.95
CA TRP A 35 11.42 -0.39 -11.98
C TRP A 35 12.48 -0.51 -13.08
N VAL A 36 13.13 -1.67 -13.20
CA VAL A 36 14.18 -1.91 -14.21
C VAL A 36 13.58 -1.95 -15.62
N ALA A 37 12.50 -2.70 -15.82
CA ALA A 37 11.86 -2.85 -17.14
C ALA A 37 11.33 -1.53 -17.69
N SER A 38 10.84 -0.66 -16.81
CA SER A 38 10.37 0.68 -17.17
C SER A 38 11.47 1.75 -17.22
N GLN A 39 12.75 1.37 -17.13
CA GLN A 39 13.88 2.30 -17.09
C GLN A 39 13.75 3.38 -16.01
N GLY A 40 13.15 3.03 -14.87
CA GLY A 40 12.95 3.93 -13.74
C GLY A 40 11.72 4.83 -13.83
N ILE A 41 10.73 4.50 -14.64
CA ILE A 41 9.46 5.26 -14.72
C ILE A 41 8.44 4.73 -13.69
N VAL A 42 8.23 3.40 -13.64
CA VAL A 42 7.26 2.75 -12.75
C VAL A 42 7.86 2.54 -11.36
N ARG A 43 7.26 3.16 -10.34
CA ARG A 43 7.75 3.15 -8.95
C ARG A 43 6.81 2.44 -8.00
N TYR A 44 7.38 1.99 -6.89
CA TYR A 44 6.60 1.62 -5.71
C TYR A 44 5.90 2.83 -5.09
N LEU A 45 4.57 2.82 -5.11
CA LEU A 45 3.72 3.89 -4.56
C LEU A 45 3.36 3.65 -3.09
N GLY A 46 3.10 2.40 -2.70
CA GLY A 46 2.74 2.05 -1.33
C GLY A 46 2.07 0.69 -1.22
N GLU A 47 1.17 0.53 -0.26
CA GLU A 47 0.57 -0.76 0.08
C GLU A 47 -0.96 -0.73 -0.02
N TRP A 48 -1.53 -1.91 -0.27
CA TRP A 48 -2.96 -2.12 -0.27
C TRP A 48 -3.32 -3.43 0.40
N HIS A 49 -4.49 -3.51 1.00
CA HIS A 49 -5.07 -4.75 1.52
C HIS A 49 -6.60 -4.65 1.58
N THR A 50 -7.26 -5.73 2.03
CA THR A 50 -8.72 -5.81 2.12
C THR A 50 -9.18 -5.84 3.56
N HIS A 51 -10.25 -5.12 3.90
CA HIS A 51 -11.00 -5.30 5.15
C HIS A 51 -12.39 -5.89 4.85
N PRO A 52 -12.92 -6.79 5.69
CA PRO A 52 -14.28 -7.30 5.57
C PRO A 52 -15.36 -6.29 6.04
N GLU A 53 -15.10 -5.00 5.85
CA GLU A 53 -15.96 -3.87 6.24
C GLU A 53 -16.63 -3.29 4.99
N ASP A 54 -17.85 -2.76 5.09
CA ASP A 54 -18.48 -2.07 3.95
C ASP A 54 -17.72 -0.79 3.59
N TYR A 55 -17.45 0.01 4.61
CA TYR A 55 -16.70 1.26 4.56
C TYR A 55 -15.47 1.06 5.44
N PRO A 56 -14.32 0.75 4.83
CA PRO A 56 -13.16 0.29 5.58
C PRO A 56 -12.49 1.43 6.36
N HIS A 57 -11.95 1.10 7.54
CA HIS A 57 -11.16 2.04 8.34
C HIS A 57 -9.79 1.45 8.69
N PRO A 58 -8.72 2.26 8.69
CA PRO A 58 -7.41 1.79 9.11
C PRO A 58 -7.36 1.47 10.59
N SER A 59 -6.85 0.29 10.92
CA SER A 59 -6.54 -0.14 12.27
C SER A 59 -5.30 0.57 12.82
N GLY A 60 -5.02 0.40 14.12
CA GLY A 60 -3.79 0.91 14.74
C GLY A 60 -2.51 0.29 14.16
N LEU A 61 -2.58 -0.96 13.72
CA LEU A 61 -1.46 -1.65 13.06
C LEU A 61 -1.20 -1.02 11.69
N ASP A 62 -2.25 -0.81 10.88
CA ASP A 62 -2.15 -0.19 9.56
C ASP A 62 -1.45 1.17 9.65
N ARG A 63 -1.89 2.02 10.59
CA ARG A 63 -1.28 3.34 10.82
C ARG A 63 0.20 3.24 11.18
N SER A 64 0.55 2.30 12.05
CA SER A 64 1.93 2.10 12.50
C SER A 64 2.84 1.65 11.35
N GLU A 65 2.36 0.72 10.52
CA GLU A 65 3.08 0.24 9.34
C GLU A 65 3.25 1.34 8.30
N TRP A 66 2.18 2.08 7.97
CA TRP A 66 2.23 3.14 6.97
C TRP A 66 3.16 4.29 7.38
N ASN A 67 3.15 4.68 8.66
CA ASN A 67 4.08 5.68 9.18
C ASN A 67 5.54 5.20 9.11
N CYS A 68 5.78 3.93 9.42
CA CYS A 68 7.11 3.32 9.30
C CYS A 68 7.59 3.27 7.84
N LEU A 69 6.69 2.92 6.91
CA LEU A 69 6.98 2.86 5.48
C LEU A 69 7.23 4.25 4.90
N SER A 70 6.40 5.24 5.23
CA SER A 70 6.55 6.62 4.75
C SER A 70 7.86 7.23 5.25
N ALA A 71 8.23 7.02 6.51
CA ALA A 71 9.49 7.50 7.09
C ALA A 71 10.74 6.89 6.42
N LYS A 72 10.65 5.65 5.90
CA LYS A 72 11.74 4.96 5.21
C LYS A 72 11.92 5.40 3.74
N ARG A 73 10.99 6.18 3.18
CA ARG A 73 11.06 6.62 1.78
C ARG A 73 12.14 7.68 1.58
N ARG A 74 13.14 7.36 0.76
CA ARG A 74 14.23 8.28 0.41
C ARG A 74 13.78 9.47 -0.45
N ASP A 75 12.71 9.29 -1.23
CA ASP A 75 12.19 10.33 -2.13
C ASP A 75 11.27 11.35 -1.43
N LYS A 76 11.03 11.20 -0.12
CA LYS A 76 10.17 12.08 0.70
C LYS A 76 8.75 12.26 0.18
N ARG A 77 8.32 11.42 -0.77
CA ARG A 77 6.94 11.40 -1.27
C ARG A 77 6.06 10.63 -0.30
N SER A 78 4.78 10.98 -0.24
CA SER A 78 3.81 10.23 0.57
C SER A 78 3.68 8.79 0.08
N THR A 79 3.52 7.86 1.03
CA THR A 79 3.13 6.48 0.76
C THR A 79 1.63 6.44 0.46
N LEU A 80 1.24 5.78 -0.62
CA LEU A 80 -0.16 5.48 -0.90
C LEU A 80 -0.60 4.29 -0.03
N ALA A 81 -1.62 4.50 0.79
CA ALA A 81 -2.27 3.46 1.56
C ALA A 81 -3.70 3.25 1.03
N VAL A 82 -4.05 2.00 0.72
CA VAL A 82 -5.38 1.64 0.22
C VAL A 82 -5.96 0.49 1.03
N ILE A 83 -7.18 0.67 1.54
CA ILE A 83 -7.97 -0.43 2.08
C ILE A 83 -9.19 -0.64 1.19
N VAL A 84 -9.33 -1.85 0.68
CA VAL A 84 -10.47 -2.27 -0.12
C VAL A 84 -11.52 -2.89 0.81
N GLY A 85 -12.65 -2.22 0.96
CA GLY A 85 -13.82 -2.75 1.65
C GLY A 85 -14.78 -3.43 0.68
N ARG A 86 -15.94 -3.85 1.20
CA ARG A 86 -16.99 -4.51 0.42
C ARG A 86 -17.77 -3.53 -0.48
N LYS A 87 -17.87 -2.26 -0.07
CA LYS A 87 -18.64 -1.22 -0.80
C LYS A 87 -17.82 0.03 -1.14
N ALA A 88 -16.74 0.28 -0.44
CA ALA A 88 -15.92 1.49 -0.63
C ALA A 88 -14.43 1.20 -0.48
N LEU A 89 -13.62 2.17 -0.93
CA LEU A 89 -12.19 2.22 -0.69
C LEU A 89 -11.91 3.27 0.39
N TYR A 90 -10.96 2.97 1.27
CA TYR A 90 -10.25 3.98 2.04
C TYR A 90 -8.92 4.23 1.33
N ILE A 91 -8.62 5.50 1.02
CA ILE A 91 -7.39 5.87 0.33
C ILE A 91 -6.75 7.03 1.07
N GLU A 92 -5.48 6.90 1.44
CA GLU A 92 -4.73 7.94 2.13
C GLU A 92 -3.32 8.11 1.55
N LEU A 93 -2.90 9.35 1.43
CA LEU A 93 -1.50 9.72 1.18
C LEU A 93 -0.84 10.00 2.53
N VAL A 94 0.02 9.07 2.97
CA VAL A 94 0.70 9.14 4.27
C VAL A 94 2.09 9.77 4.11
N PRO A 95 2.34 11.00 4.58
CA PRO A 95 3.65 11.64 4.51
C PRO A 95 4.63 11.01 5.50
N SER A 96 5.93 11.33 5.38
CA SER A 96 6.95 10.91 6.35
C SER A 96 6.81 11.60 7.72
N SER A 97 6.06 12.71 7.78
CA SER A 97 5.80 13.51 8.98
C SER A 97 4.53 14.35 8.79
N GLY A 98 3.77 14.58 9.86
CA GLY A 98 2.55 15.37 9.81
C GLY A 98 1.29 14.55 9.49
N CYS A 99 0.20 15.23 9.14
CA CYS A 99 -1.08 14.59 8.85
C CYS A 99 -1.16 14.10 7.40
N GLY A 100 -1.70 12.89 7.21
CA GLY A 100 -2.02 12.34 5.90
C GLY A 100 -3.19 13.06 5.23
N THR A 101 -3.31 12.87 3.92
CA THR A 101 -4.45 13.35 3.13
C THR A 101 -5.31 12.16 2.71
N VAL A 102 -6.53 12.09 3.22
CA VAL A 102 -7.53 11.11 2.77
C VAL A 102 -8.10 11.57 1.44
N LEU A 103 -8.12 10.68 0.45
CA LEU A 103 -8.65 10.96 -0.88
C LEU A 103 -10.11 10.53 -0.97
N THR A 104 -10.93 11.38 -1.58
CA THR A 104 -12.34 11.09 -1.88
C THR A 104 -12.51 10.86 -3.38
N PRO A 105 -13.48 10.02 -3.80
CA PRO A 105 -13.85 9.90 -5.21
C PRO A 105 -14.21 11.27 -5.81
N VAL A 106 -13.89 11.47 -7.09
CA VAL A 106 -14.40 12.59 -7.88
C VAL A 106 -15.68 12.10 -8.55
N GLU A 107 -16.77 12.84 -8.39
CA GLU A 107 -18.06 12.58 -9.06
C GLU A 107 -17.99 12.78 -10.58
#